data_AF-A0A3N4HP63-F1
#
_entry.id   AF-A0A3N4HP63-F1
#
_cell.length_a   1.000
_cell.length_b   1.000
_cell.length_c   1.000
_cell.angle_alpha   90.00
_cell.angle_beta   90.00
_cell.angle_gamma   90.00
#
_symmetry.space_group_name_H-M   'P 1'
#
loop_
_entity.id
_entity.type
_entity.pdbx_description
1 polymer ?
#
loop_
_entity_poly.entity_id
_entity_poly.type
_entity_poly.pdbx_seq_one_letter_code
_entity_poly.pdbx_strand_id
1 'polypeptide(L)'
;MHKRLFLPLLPLFGVFTDASQPSAPEAQAGQLRELVWGDLNFLATTDTHGWHAGHLQEPQYSADWGDYVSFTKHMQEKADEKGVDLILVDTGDRIEGNGLSDASDPKGMFTREIFKTLDYDLVTTGNHELYKANSSNGEWSQMIPHYGEKYVTSNVEIYDPETGRLEPMGTKFRKFTTKNKGYRIKAFGFLFDFKGNFANTVVTPVEDEMAKEWFQKEIRDTDLDLILIFGHAPVRGSPEFLNIHRTIREANPSIPIQFFGGHTHIRDFAAYDRASTALESGRYCETVGWLSISNMPAPGHLPEPDKDLSFSRRYIDFNRYGFTQHAGKNASTFDTKAGKQISVMISKMRQTLNLDRLYGCAPRSYFMFRAPYPGPNSLYSLLGEEILPKMVHNPDRADKAALVYINSGSQRFDIFKGPFTYDTSFIVSPFTSSFRYIPDVPYRIAKNLLKVFNADKRPWLLSEDSVEAAEERKKLEKIMEQLQPPELRWMDTKLEDTTLEAKNPEQIVLAAEENRIPGYTTFDDFGRDGDDTIHSRLPMHRVGNCIEARLGFPETPEEEEEHGLPVVVDVVFLDFIEDFVLQGLRILGAKYSKADASQYMSKDETLTKMMLDYASKYWGKDC
;
A
#
# COMPACT_ATOMS: atom_id res chain seq x y z
N MET A 1 -54.36 13.26 41.63
CA MET A 1 -53.01 12.93 42.15
C MET A 1 -52.28 12.07 41.12
N HIS A 2 -51.79 12.60 40.00
CA HIS A 2 -50.46 13.21 39.82
C HIS A 2 -49.30 12.39 40.42
N LYS A 3 -48.71 11.52 39.59
CA LYS A 3 -47.27 11.24 39.63
C LYS A 3 -46.74 11.36 38.21
N ARG A 4 -46.14 12.52 37.91
CA ARG A 4 -45.36 12.76 36.69
C ARG A 4 -44.04 12.02 36.85
N LEU A 5 -43.74 11.12 35.92
CA LEU A 5 -42.42 10.52 35.78
C LEU A 5 -41.50 11.60 35.19
N PHE A 6 -40.53 12.07 35.98
CA PHE A 6 -39.44 12.90 35.49
C PHE A 6 -38.44 11.98 34.77
N LEU A 7 -38.38 12.05 33.45
CA LEU A 7 -37.20 11.62 32.70
C LEU A 7 -36.08 12.63 32.99
N PRO A 8 -34.87 12.23 33.41
CA PRO A 8 -33.76 13.14 33.43
C PRO A 8 -33.39 13.47 31.98
N LEU A 9 -33.37 14.76 31.63
CA LEU A 9 -32.68 15.22 30.43
C LEU A 9 -31.20 14.80 30.58
N LEU A 10 -30.76 13.82 29.80
CA LEU A 10 -29.34 13.68 29.51
C LEU A 10 -28.88 14.99 28.83
N PRO A 11 -27.74 15.56 29.23
CA PRO A 11 -27.18 16.67 28.48
C PRO A 11 -26.86 16.13 27.08
N LEU A 12 -27.51 16.69 26.05
CA LEU A 12 -26.93 16.65 24.72
C LEU A 12 -25.57 17.35 24.86
N PHE A 13 -24.50 16.56 24.98
CA PHE A 13 -23.19 17.04 24.60
C PHE A 13 -23.36 17.50 23.15
N GLY A 14 -23.24 18.81 22.94
CA GLY A 14 -23.18 19.36 21.60
C GLY A 14 -22.08 18.58 20.89
N VAL A 15 -22.45 17.87 19.83
CA VAL A 15 -21.48 17.36 18.88
C VAL A 15 -20.84 18.61 18.29
N PHE A 16 -19.71 19.03 18.86
CA PHE A 16 -18.80 19.90 18.15
C PHE A 16 -18.59 19.21 16.81
N THR A 17 -19.05 19.84 15.73
CA THR A 17 -18.82 19.35 14.38
C THR A 17 -17.36 19.61 14.05
N ASP A 18 -16.50 18.83 14.69
CA ASP A 18 -15.07 18.92 14.48
C ASP A 18 -14.77 18.40 13.08
N ALA A 19 -13.82 19.06 12.42
CA ALA A 19 -13.48 18.79 11.04
C ALA A 19 -12.45 17.66 10.91
N SER A 20 -12.27 16.84 11.95
CA SER A 20 -11.32 15.73 12.01
C SER A 20 -11.87 14.60 12.89
N GLN A 21 -11.24 13.42 12.86
CA GLN A 21 -11.66 12.32 13.72
C GLN A 21 -11.39 12.65 15.21
N PRO A 22 -12.37 12.45 16.12
CA PRO A 22 -12.24 12.86 17.52
C PRO A 22 -11.05 12.26 18.29
N SER A 23 -10.56 11.09 17.86
CA SER A 23 -9.41 10.41 18.46
C SER A 23 -8.09 10.69 17.75
N ALA A 24 -8.10 11.44 16.64
CA ALA A 24 -6.90 11.76 15.90
C ALA A 24 -6.04 12.78 16.67
N PRO A 25 -4.72 12.56 16.79
CA PRO A 25 -3.83 13.52 17.43
C PRO A 25 -3.63 14.77 16.56
N GLU A 26 -3.42 15.93 17.21
CA GLU A 26 -3.04 17.14 16.48
C GLU A 26 -1.66 16.99 15.85
N ALA A 27 -1.54 17.40 14.59
CA ALA A 27 -0.29 17.36 13.85
C ALA A 27 0.76 18.30 14.46
N GLN A 28 2.02 17.88 14.45
CA GLN A 28 3.13 18.69 14.94
C GLN A 28 3.56 19.67 13.85
N ALA A 29 3.70 20.94 14.21
CA ALA A 29 4.16 21.98 13.29
C ALA A 29 5.64 21.76 12.94
N GLY A 30 5.89 21.33 11.69
CA GLY A 30 7.23 21.18 11.13
C GLY A 30 7.60 22.37 10.23
N GLN A 31 8.89 22.50 9.91
CA GLN A 31 9.31 23.44 8.87
C GLN A 31 8.88 22.89 7.50
N LEU A 32 8.08 23.67 6.76
CA LEU A 32 7.57 23.30 5.44
C LEU A 32 8.41 23.90 4.30
N ARG A 33 8.45 23.19 3.18
CA ARG A 33 8.91 23.63 1.86
C ARG A 33 7.70 23.99 1.01
N GLU A 34 7.77 25.13 0.33
CA GLU A 34 6.69 25.60 -0.53
C GLU A 34 6.45 24.69 -1.75
N LEU A 35 5.19 24.65 -2.19
CA LEU A 35 4.81 24.04 -3.46
C LEU A 35 5.15 24.98 -4.62
N VAL A 36 5.94 24.49 -5.57
CA VAL A 36 6.18 25.20 -6.83
C VAL A 36 5.00 24.95 -7.76
N TRP A 37 4.35 26.01 -8.21
CA TRP A 37 3.25 25.96 -9.19
C TRP A 37 3.77 26.11 -10.61
N GLY A 38 3.19 25.36 -11.54
CA GLY A 38 3.47 25.42 -12.97
C GLY A 38 2.21 25.67 -13.80
N ASP A 39 2.35 25.53 -15.12
CA ASP A 39 1.24 25.68 -16.06
C ASP A 39 0.18 24.58 -15.90
N LEU A 40 0.65 23.36 -15.60
CA LEU A 40 -0.16 22.18 -15.32
C LEU A 40 0.31 21.54 -14.01
N ASN A 41 -0.63 21.26 -13.11
CA ASN A 41 -0.35 20.79 -11.76
C ASN A 41 -1.16 19.53 -11.46
N PHE A 42 -0.70 18.74 -10.50
CA PHE A 42 -1.33 17.48 -10.12
C PHE A 42 -1.32 17.29 -8.61
N LEU A 43 -2.42 16.75 -8.10
CA LEU A 43 -2.49 16.09 -6.79
C LEU A 43 -2.71 14.60 -7.04
N ALA A 44 -1.84 13.76 -6.47
CA ALA A 44 -1.84 12.33 -6.69
C ALA A 44 -1.94 11.55 -5.37
N THR A 45 -2.85 10.59 -5.31
CA THR A 45 -2.95 9.58 -4.24
C THR A 45 -2.73 8.18 -4.81
N THR A 46 -2.26 7.29 -3.97
CA THR A 46 -2.08 5.87 -4.29
C THR A 46 -2.10 5.06 -2.99
N ASP A 47 -2.42 3.77 -3.08
CA ASP A 47 -2.22 2.82 -1.98
C ASP A 47 -2.88 3.31 -0.68
N THR A 48 -4.09 3.88 -0.78
CA THR A 48 -4.80 4.46 0.37
C THR A 48 -5.27 3.39 1.36
N HIS A 49 -5.53 2.17 0.90
CA HIS A 49 -5.83 0.98 1.71
C HIS A 49 -6.85 1.21 2.85
N GLY A 50 -7.84 2.08 2.62
CA GLY A 50 -8.92 2.31 3.55
C GLY A 50 -8.64 3.34 4.66
N TRP A 51 -7.46 3.97 4.72
CA TRP A 51 -7.02 4.92 5.76
C TRP A 51 -7.70 6.30 5.74
N HIS A 52 -8.95 6.36 5.30
CA HIS A 52 -9.74 7.58 5.13
C HIS A 52 -10.08 8.29 6.46
N ALA A 53 -9.91 7.62 7.60
CA ALA A 53 -10.03 8.23 8.94
C ALA A 53 -8.77 8.98 9.39
N GLY A 54 -7.68 8.93 8.63
CA GLY A 54 -6.36 9.36 9.09
C GLY A 54 -5.75 8.40 10.11
N HIS A 55 -4.50 8.65 10.46
CA HIS A 55 -3.78 7.89 11.47
C HIS A 55 -4.18 8.37 12.87
N LEU A 56 -4.80 7.50 13.64
CA LEU A 56 -5.28 7.81 15.00
C LEU A 56 -4.18 7.73 16.08
N GLN A 57 -2.96 7.34 15.69
CA GLN A 57 -1.82 7.19 16.60
C GLN A 57 -0.55 7.87 16.06
N GLU A 58 -0.56 8.41 14.84
CA GLU A 58 0.57 9.12 14.24
C GLU A 58 0.16 10.56 13.84
N PRO A 59 0.60 11.58 14.61
CA PRO A 59 0.23 12.99 14.40
C PRO A 59 0.45 13.53 12.99
N GLN A 60 1.50 13.10 12.30
CA GLN A 60 1.86 13.65 10.99
C GLN A 60 0.95 13.17 9.85
N TYR A 61 0.11 12.18 10.10
CA TYR A 61 -0.78 11.57 9.11
C TYR A 61 -2.23 11.57 9.59
N SER A 62 -2.57 12.48 10.52
CA SER A 62 -3.83 12.45 11.27
C SER A 62 -5.03 13.09 10.57
N ALA A 63 -4.83 13.71 9.40
CA ALA A 63 -5.95 14.27 8.64
C ALA A 63 -6.85 13.16 8.09
N ASP A 64 -8.16 13.39 8.08
CA ASP A 64 -9.12 12.47 7.49
C ASP A 64 -9.46 12.85 6.04
N TRP A 65 -10.30 12.06 5.37
CA TRP A 65 -10.68 12.34 3.99
C TRP A 65 -11.50 13.63 3.84
N GLY A 66 -12.20 14.08 4.88
CA GLY A 66 -12.90 15.36 4.89
C GLY A 66 -11.95 16.56 4.90
N ASP A 67 -10.82 16.42 5.58
CA ASP A 67 -9.70 17.36 5.51
C ASP A 67 -9.13 17.44 4.11
N TYR A 68 -8.88 16.30 3.50
CA TYR A 68 -8.34 16.22 2.15
C TYR A 68 -9.31 16.78 1.10
N VAL A 69 -10.61 16.54 1.24
CA VAL A 69 -11.64 17.18 0.39
C VAL A 69 -11.67 18.70 0.57
N SER A 70 -11.44 19.20 1.79
CA SER A 70 -11.32 20.65 2.00
C SER A 70 -10.05 21.20 1.36
N PHE A 71 -8.92 20.50 1.53
CA PHE A 71 -7.63 20.87 0.94
C PHE A 71 -7.70 20.94 -0.60
N THR A 72 -8.15 19.87 -1.24
CA THR A 72 -8.28 19.78 -2.71
C THR A 72 -9.16 20.90 -3.27
N LYS A 73 -10.29 21.20 -2.61
CA LYS A 73 -11.13 22.32 -3.00
C LYS A 73 -10.39 23.66 -2.99
N HIS A 74 -9.66 23.98 -1.93
CA HIS A 74 -8.88 25.22 -1.88
C HIS A 74 -7.75 25.25 -2.91
N MET A 75 -7.13 24.11 -3.19
CA MET A 75 -6.08 24.00 -4.20
C MET A 75 -6.64 24.20 -5.62
N GLN A 76 -7.83 23.67 -5.91
CA GLN A 76 -8.55 23.92 -7.16
C GLN A 76 -8.95 25.40 -7.30
N GLU A 77 -9.49 26.02 -6.25
CA GLU A 77 -9.80 27.46 -6.24
C GLU A 77 -8.54 28.30 -6.51
N LYS A 78 -7.41 27.95 -5.88
CA LYS A 78 -6.12 28.62 -6.08
C LYS A 78 -5.56 28.40 -7.50
N ALA A 79 -5.79 27.24 -8.12
CA ALA A 79 -5.43 26.99 -9.51
C ALA A 79 -6.24 27.88 -10.46
N ASP A 80 -7.56 27.97 -10.25
CA ASP A 80 -8.47 28.83 -11.00
C ASP A 80 -8.07 30.32 -10.87
N GLU A 81 -7.78 30.81 -9.67
CA GLU A 81 -7.32 32.18 -9.42
C GLU A 81 -6.00 32.50 -10.14
N LYS A 82 -5.12 31.51 -10.26
CA LYS A 82 -3.83 31.63 -10.98
C LYS A 82 -3.97 31.47 -12.49
N GLY A 83 -5.11 31.01 -13.00
CA GLY A 83 -5.30 30.68 -14.41
C GLY A 83 -4.40 29.53 -14.88
N VAL A 84 -4.19 28.53 -14.01
CA VAL A 84 -3.42 27.30 -14.28
C VAL A 84 -4.31 26.08 -14.03
N ASP A 85 -3.93 24.93 -14.56
CA ASP A 85 -4.73 23.70 -14.38
C ASP A 85 -4.23 22.87 -13.20
N LEU A 86 -5.15 22.18 -12.54
CA LEU A 86 -4.90 21.20 -11.49
C LEU A 86 -5.71 19.93 -11.79
N ILE A 87 -5.05 18.77 -11.85
CA ILE A 87 -5.64 17.47 -12.13
C ILE A 87 -5.47 16.55 -10.92
N LEU A 88 -6.54 15.87 -10.52
CA LEU A 88 -6.52 14.91 -9.42
C LEU A 88 -6.42 13.48 -9.96
N VAL A 89 -5.43 12.71 -9.49
CA VAL A 89 -5.13 11.35 -9.94
C VAL A 89 -5.11 10.38 -8.76
N ASP A 90 -5.75 9.21 -8.91
CA ASP A 90 -5.63 8.08 -7.97
C ASP A 90 -5.23 6.79 -8.71
N THR A 91 -4.22 6.09 -8.18
CA THR A 91 -3.56 4.96 -8.85
C THR A 91 -3.85 3.58 -8.24
N GLY A 92 -4.94 3.37 -7.49
CA GLY A 92 -5.33 2.02 -7.06
C GLY A 92 -5.12 1.73 -5.57
N ASP A 93 -5.58 0.52 -5.16
CA ASP A 93 -5.40 -0.06 -3.83
C ASP A 93 -6.05 0.76 -2.70
N ARG A 94 -7.38 0.69 -2.64
CA ARG A 94 -8.24 1.43 -1.70
C ARG A 94 -8.78 0.60 -0.55
N ILE A 95 -8.51 -0.71 -0.53
CA ILE A 95 -8.99 -1.67 0.49
C ILE A 95 -7.86 -2.56 1.01
N GLU A 96 -8.13 -3.43 1.99
CA GLU A 96 -7.17 -4.37 2.59
C GLU A 96 -5.98 -3.69 3.28
N GLY A 97 -6.28 -3.04 4.42
CA GLY A 97 -5.31 -2.37 5.29
C GLY A 97 -5.93 -1.52 6.40
N ASN A 98 -7.25 -1.47 6.53
CA ASN A 98 -7.92 -0.66 7.55
C ASN A 98 -9.33 -1.18 7.87
N GLY A 99 -9.79 -1.04 9.12
CA GLY A 99 -11.12 -1.52 9.51
C GLY A 99 -12.26 -0.86 8.74
N LEU A 100 -12.11 0.39 8.29
CA LEU A 100 -13.13 1.07 7.48
C LEU A 100 -13.43 0.36 6.16
N SER A 101 -12.44 -0.24 5.51
CA SER A 101 -12.66 -1.09 4.34
C SER A 101 -13.02 -2.52 4.76
N ASP A 102 -12.28 -3.07 5.72
CA ASP A 102 -12.14 -4.53 5.82
C ASP A 102 -13.08 -5.20 6.82
N ALA A 103 -13.65 -4.43 7.74
CA ALA A 103 -14.66 -4.89 8.69
C ALA A 103 -16.08 -4.96 8.08
N SER A 104 -16.24 -4.50 6.84
CA SER A 104 -17.50 -4.57 6.09
C SER A 104 -17.58 -5.82 5.21
N ASP A 105 -18.79 -6.28 4.96
CA ASP A 105 -19.09 -7.35 4.01
C ASP A 105 -20.17 -6.91 3.01
N PRO A 106 -19.87 -6.80 1.70
CA PRO A 106 -18.56 -6.98 1.08
C PRO A 106 -17.55 -5.90 1.49
N LYS A 107 -16.27 -6.26 1.47
CA LYS A 107 -15.16 -5.34 1.77
C LYS A 107 -15.24 -4.05 0.93
N GLY A 108 -14.83 -2.95 1.54
CA GLY A 108 -14.80 -1.62 0.95
C GLY A 108 -16.16 -0.93 0.81
N MET A 109 -17.25 -1.48 1.39
CA MET A 109 -18.58 -0.87 1.26
C MET A 109 -18.60 0.59 1.72
N PHE A 110 -18.01 0.88 2.87
CA PHE A 110 -17.97 2.24 3.41
C PHE A 110 -16.92 3.12 2.73
N THR A 111 -15.74 2.57 2.41
CA THR A 111 -14.67 3.35 1.79
C THR A 111 -15.00 3.78 0.37
N ARG A 112 -15.75 2.98 -0.41
CA ARG A 112 -16.27 3.42 -1.71
C ARG A 112 -17.17 4.65 -1.58
N GLU A 113 -18.06 4.70 -0.59
CA GLU A 113 -18.91 5.89 -0.35
C GLU A 113 -18.08 7.12 0.04
N ILE A 114 -17.04 6.94 0.87
CA ILE A 114 -16.13 8.04 1.25
C ILE A 114 -15.33 8.52 0.03
N PHE A 115 -14.75 7.60 -0.75
CA PHE A 115 -13.89 7.94 -1.87
C PHE A 115 -14.63 8.72 -2.97
N LYS A 116 -15.88 8.31 -3.28
CA LYS A 116 -16.79 9.00 -4.22
C LYS A 116 -17.15 10.45 -3.83
N THR A 117 -16.78 10.91 -2.63
CA THR A 117 -16.99 12.32 -2.24
C THR A 117 -16.00 13.28 -2.89
N LEU A 118 -14.89 12.76 -3.42
CA LEU A 118 -13.89 13.54 -4.16
C LEU A 118 -14.01 13.26 -5.66
N ASP A 119 -14.20 14.34 -6.42
CA ASP A 119 -14.29 14.29 -7.88
C ASP A 119 -12.89 14.25 -8.51
N TYR A 120 -12.25 13.07 -8.45
CA TYR A 120 -11.00 12.82 -9.17
C TYR A 120 -11.18 13.03 -10.68
N ASP A 121 -10.11 13.41 -11.35
CA ASP A 121 -10.07 13.51 -12.82
C ASP A 121 -9.70 12.18 -13.47
N LEU A 122 -8.89 11.37 -12.78
CA LEU A 122 -8.40 10.08 -13.25
C LEU A 122 -8.31 9.09 -12.09
N VAL A 123 -8.97 7.94 -12.23
CA VAL A 123 -8.99 6.84 -11.23
C VAL A 123 -8.75 5.51 -11.94
N THR A 124 -7.96 4.63 -11.33
CA THR A 124 -7.74 3.25 -11.82
C THR A 124 -7.86 2.24 -10.68
N THR A 125 -7.90 0.96 -11.04
CA THR A 125 -7.87 -0.18 -10.11
C THR A 125 -6.44 -0.50 -9.66
N GLY A 126 -6.28 -1.05 -8.45
CA GLY A 126 -5.07 -1.72 -8.00
C GLY A 126 -5.28 -3.23 -7.86
N ASN A 127 -4.26 -3.97 -7.43
CA ASN A 127 -4.37 -5.43 -7.31
C ASN A 127 -5.26 -5.86 -6.14
N HIS A 128 -5.39 -5.06 -5.09
CA HIS A 128 -6.21 -5.39 -3.93
C HIS A 128 -7.72 -5.38 -4.24
N GLU A 129 -8.15 -4.62 -5.24
CA GLU A 129 -9.52 -4.71 -5.77
C GLU A 129 -9.79 -6.01 -6.53
N LEU A 130 -8.75 -6.76 -6.92
CA LEU A 130 -8.86 -7.90 -7.83
C LEU A 130 -8.67 -9.27 -7.17
N TYR A 131 -8.12 -9.37 -5.96
CA TYR A 131 -7.93 -10.66 -5.26
C TYR A 131 -9.23 -11.45 -5.02
N LYS A 132 -10.37 -10.76 -4.89
CA LYS A 132 -11.67 -11.35 -4.56
C LYS A 132 -12.76 -10.82 -5.49
N ALA A 133 -13.67 -11.70 -5.92
CA ALA A 133 -14.78 -11.32 -6.79
C ALA A 133 -15.68 -10.22 -6.20
N ASN A 134 -15.91 -10.24 -4.88
CA ASN A 134 -16.77 -9.24 -4.24
C ASN A 134 -16.16 -7.81 -4.33
N SER A 135 -14.84 -7.69 -4.21
CA SER A 135 -14.12 -6.42 -4.36
C SER A 135 -14.24 -5.89 -5.79
N SER A 136 -13.90 -6.71 -6.79
CA SER A 136 -13.95 -6.30 -8.20
C SER A 136 -15.38 -6.06 -8.70
N ASN A 137 -16.37 -6.81 -8.22
CA ASN A 137 -17.78 -6.52 -8.47
C ASN A 137 -18.24 -5.21 -7.82
N GLY A 138 -17.64 -4.83 -6.68
CA GLY A 138 -17.85 -3.53 -6.04
C GLY A 138 -17.33 -2.37 -6.90
N GLU A 139 -16.15 -2.51 -7.49
CA GLU A 139 -15.61 -1.55 -8.46
C GLU A 139 -16.54 -1.43 -9.69
N TRP A 140 -16.95 -2.57 -10.26
CA TRP A 140 -17.86 -2.64 -11.41
C TRP A 140 -19.21 -1.99 -11.18
N SER A 141 -19.85 -2.26 -10.05
CA SER A 141 -21.21 -1.81 -9.79
C SER A 141 -21.31 -0.41 -9.19
N GLN A 142 -20.23 0.13 -8.60
CA GLN A 142 -20.27 1.38 -7.84
C GLN A 142 -19.26 2.42 -8.32
N MET A 143 -18.00 2.04 -8.52
CA MET A 143 -16.93 3.00 -8.82
C MET A 143 -16.88 3.37 -10.29
N ILE A 144 -16.93 2.37 -11.19
CA ILE A 144 -16.94 2.59 -12.63
C ILE A 144 -18.15 3.43 -13.07
N PRO A 145 -19.41 3.17 -12.62
CA PRO A 145 -20.54 4.00 -12.98
C PRO A 145 -20.48 5.41 -12.40
N HIS A 146 -19.85 5.61 -11.25
CA HIS A 146 -19.70 6.92 -10.61
C HIS A 146 -18.68 7.80 -11.36
N TYR A 147 -17.50 7.27 -11.64
CA TYR A 147 -16.42 8.00 -12.30
C TYR A 147 -16.57 8.02 -13.83
N GLY A 148 -17.34 7.10 -14.42
CA GLY A 148 -17.60 7.04 -15.85
C GLY A 148 -16.31 6.98 -16.66
N GLU A 149 -16.13 7.92 -17.60
CA GLU A 149 -14.92 8.03 -18.42
C GLU A 149 -13.64 8.33 -17.62
N LYS A 150 -13.75 8.75 -16.36
CA LYS A 150 -12.61 9.04 -15.47
C LYS A 150 -12.02 7.77 -14.86
N TYR A 151 -12.76 6.65 -14.85
CA TYR A 151 -12.23 5.35 -14.46
C TYR A 151 -11.55 4.70 -15.68
N VAL A 152 -10.21 4.69 -15.68
CA VAL A 152 -9.42 4.23 -16.83
C VAL A 152 -8.60 3.01 -16.47
N THR A 153 -8.85 1.88 -17.14
CA THR A 153 -7.99 0.70 -17.10
C THR A 153 -7.79 0.17 -18.53
N SER A 154 -6.54 0.16 -18.96
CA SER A 154 -6.12 -0.19 -20.31
C SER A 154 -5.95 -1.70 -20.47
N ASN A 155 -5.50 -2.40 -19.43
CA ASN A 155 -5.12 -3.82 -19.46
C ASN A 155 -5.87 -4.72 -18.47
N VAL A 156 -7.02 -4.27 -17.94
CA VAL A 156 -7.86 -5.07 -17.06
C VAL A 156 -9.26 -5.22 -17.65
N GLU A 157 -9.72 -6.46 -17.71
CA GLU A 157 -11.08 -6.81 -18.09
C GLU A 157 -11.79 -7.52 -16.93
N ILE A 158 -13.12 -7.44 -16.89
CA ILE A 158 -13.97 -8.07 -15.86
C ILE A 158 -15.16 -8.76 -16.52
N TYR A 159 -15.55 -9.92 -15.99
CA TYR A 159 -16.79 -10.58 -16.36
C TYR A 159 -17.96 -9.86 -15.70
N ASP A 160 -18.84 -9.27 -16.50
CA ASP A 160 -20.08 -8.67 -16.02
C ASP A 160 -20.89 -9.74 -15.26
N PRO A 161 -21.19 -9.52 -13.96
CA PRO A 161 -21.91 -10.50 -13.15
C PRO A 161 -23.33 -10.77 -13.64
N GLU A 162 -23.95 -9.87 -14.42
CA GLU A 162 -25.30 -10.05 -14.96
C GLU A 162 -25.30 -10.81 -16.28
N THR A 163 -24.41 -10.45 -17.21
CA THR A 163 -24.39 -11.02 -18.57
C THR A 163 -23.36 -12.14 -18.79
N GLY A 164 -22.37 -12.26 -17.90
CA GLY A 164 -21.24 -13.18 -18.02
C GLY A 164 -20.27 -12.83 -19.16
N ARG A 165 -20.39 -11.64 -19.76
CA ARG A 165 -19.49 -11.19 -20.84
C ARG A 165 -18.25 -10.53 -20.26
N LEU A 166 -17.11 -10.78 -20.90
CA LEU A 166 -15.87 -10.11 -20.56
C LEU A 166 -15.87 -8.70 -21.16
N GLU A 167 -15.78 -7.69 -20.31
CA GLU A 167 -15.79 -6.27 -20.67
C GLU A 167 -14.57 -5.54 -20.11
N PRO A 168 -14.11 -4.44 -20.73
CA PRO A 168 -13.10 -3.57 -20.12
C PRO A 168 -13.55 -3.08 -18.74
N MET A 169 -12.65 -3.09 -17.75
CA MET A 169 -12.95 -2.63 -16.40
C MET A 169 -12.92 -1.09 -16.32
N GLY A 170 -13.92 -0.44 -16.92
CA GLY A 170 -13.93 1.00 -17.18
C GLY A 170 -13.51 1.32 -18.61
N THR A 171 -12.97 2.52 -18.83
CA THR A 171 -12.52 2.93 -20.17
C THR A 171 -11.06 2.56 -20.42
N LYS A 172 -10.68 2.18 -21.65
CA LYS A 172 -9.28 1.85 -21.98
C LYS A 172 -8.36 3.06 -22.03
N PHE A 173 -8.90 4.23 -22.33
CA PHE A 173 -8.21 5.52 -22.33
C PHE A 173 -9.24 6.64 -22.21
N ARG A 174 -8.78 7.84 -21.85
CA ARG A 174 -9.59 9.07 -21.80
C ARG A 174 -8.86 10.20 -22.52
N LYS A 175 -9.53 10.89 -23.46
CA LYS A 175 -9.03 12.14 -24.05
C LYS A 175 -9.89 13.29 -23.55
N PHE A 176 -9.30 14.32 -22.95
CA PHE A 176 -10.00 15.47 -22.39
C PHE A 176 -9.19 16.75 -22.55
N THR A 177 -9.86 17.90 -22.36
CA THR A 177 -9.24 19.22 -22.44
C THR A 177 -9.30 19.88 -21.06
N THR A 178 -8.18 20.42 -20.60
CA THR A 178 -8.12 21.10 -19.30
C THR A 178 -8.90 22.42 -19.32
N LYS A 179 -9.39 22.84 -18.16
CA LYS A 179 -10.35 23.94 -18.03
C LYS A 179 -9.71 25.31 -18.30
N ASN A 180 -8.55 25.58 -17.71
CA ASN A 180 -7.99 26.93 -17.61
C ASN A 180 -7.01 27.23 -18.75
N LYS A 181 -6.11 26.30 -19.10
CA LYS A 181 -5.15 26.45 -20.20
C LYS A 181 -5.62 25.82 -21.51
N GLY A 182 -6.54 24.85 -21.48
CA GLY A 182 -7.03 24.19 -22.68
C GLY A 182 -6.10 23.10 -23.23
N TYR A 183 -5.27 22.47 -22.39
CA TYR A 183 -4.40 21.37 -22.81
C TYR A 183 -5.19 20.11 -23.16
N ARG A 184 -4.92 19.51 -24.32
CA ARG A 184 -5.49 18.26 -24.78
C ARG A 184 -4.66 17.10 -24.22
N ILE A 185 -5.21 16.38 -23.26
CA ILE A 185 -4.53 15.30 -22.55
C ILE A 185 -5.15 13.96 -22.96
N LYS A 186 -4.32 12.97 -23.23
CA LYS A 186 -4.75 11.57 -23.37
C LYS A 186 -4.17 10.72 -22.25
N ALA A 187 -5.05 10.11 -21.46
CA ALA A 187 -4.72 9.30 -20.30
C ALA A 187 -4.91 7.80 -20.56
N PHE A 188 -3.97 6.98 -20.11
CA PHE A 188 -4.04 5.51 -20.11
C PHE A 188 -3.75 4.96 -18.70
N GLY A 189 -4.40 3.84 -18.34
CA GLY A 189 -4.38 3.25 -17.00
C GLY A 189 -3.79 1.83 -16.98
N PHE A 190 -2.58 1.59 -16.47
CA PHE A 190 -1.97 0.25 -16.51
C PHE A 190 -1.73 -0.36 -15.12
N LEU A 191 -2.24 -1.57 -14.91
CA LEU A 191 -1.84 -2.42 -13.79
C LEU A 191 -0.54 -3.17 -14.15
N PHE A 192 0.34 -3.39 -13.17
CA PHE A 192 1.54 -4.23 -13.33
C PHE A 192 1.19 -5.69 -13.75
N ASP A 193 2.20 -6.55 -14.01
CA ASP A 193 1.98 -7.98 -14.32
C ASP A 193 1.43 -8.78 -13.12
N PHE A 194 0.17 -8.52 -12.76
CA PHE A 194 -0.52 -9.13 -11.64
C PHE A 194 -1.19 -10.44 -12.05
N LYS A 195 -0.88 -11.52 -11.32
CA LYS A 195 -1.41 -12.88 -11.57
C LYS A 195 -2.25 -13.45 -10.41
N GLY A 196 -2.44 -12.69 -9.34
CA GLY A 196 -3.17 -13.13 -8.14
C GLY A 196 -4.67 -12.83 -8.18
N ASN A 197 -5.18 -12.32 -9.31
CA ASN A 197 -6.56 -11.88 -9.42
C ASN A 197 -7.56 -13.05 -9.40
N PHE A 198 -8.76 -12.79 -8.89
CA PHE A 198 -9.84 -13.76 -8.91
C PHE A 198 -10.35 -13.99 -10.35
N ALA A 199 -10.91 -15.18 -10.60
CA ALA A 199 -11.29 -15.65 -11.92
C ALA A 199 -12.35 -14.79 -12.65
N ASN A 200 -13.00 -13.84 -11.97
CA ASN A 200 -13.95 -12.91 -12.59
C ASN A 200 -13.25 -11.71 -13.26
N THR A 201 -11.93 -11.62 -13.22
CA THR A 201 -11.15 -10.56 -13.86
C THR A 201 -10.04 -11.17 -14.72
N VAL A 202 -9.54 -10.40 -15.68
CA VAL A 202 -8.42 -10.77 -16.55
C VAL A 202 -7.46 -9.60 -16.60
N VAL A 203 -6.19 -9.86 -16.31
CA VAL A 203 -5.11 -8.87 -16.42
C VAL A 203 -4.23 -9.27 -17.60
N THR A 204 -4.23 -8.43 -18.64
CA THR A 204 -3.36 -8.60 -19.81
C THR A 204 -1.98 -7.97 -19.50
N PRO A 205 -0.85 -8.67 -19.73
CA PRO A 205 0.47 -8.07 -19.59
C PRO A 205 0.61 -6.78 -20.41
N VAL A 206 1.34 -5.81 -19.88
CA VAL A 206 1.48 -4.48 -20.50
C VAL A 206 2.04 -4.58 -21.92
N GLU A 207 3.04 -5.42 -22.14
CA GLU A 207 3.66 -5.66 -23.45
C GLU A 207 2.64 -6.18 -24.48
N ASP A 208 1.78 -7.11 -24.05
CA ASP A 208 0.75 -7.69 -24.92
C ASP A 208 -0.36 -6.68 -25.22
N GLU A 209 -0.76 -5.86 -24.24
CA GLU A 209 -1.78 -4.83 -24.42
C GLU A 209 -1.29 -3.74 -25.38
N MET A 210 -0.04 -3.30 -25.24
CA MET A 210 0.55 -2.28 -26.12
C MET A 210 0.72 -2.74 -27.56
N ALA A 211 0.84 -4.05 -27.80
CA ALA A 211 0.92 -4.60 -29.15
C ALA A 211 -0.43 -4.54 -29.91
N LYS A 212 -1.55 -4.33 -29.20
CA LYS A 212 -2.89 -4.29 -29.81
C LYS A 212 -3.08 -3.01 -30.65
N GLU A 213 -3.85 -3.14 -31.74
CA GLU A 213 -4.08 -2.07 -32.71
C GLU A 213 -4.65 -0.79 -32.08
N TRP A 214 -5.55 -0.93 -31.11
CA TRP A 214 -6.18 0.21 -30.45
C TRP A 214 -5.15 1.10 -29.75
N PHE A 215 -4.21 0.54 -28.99
CA PHE A 215 -3.20 1.31 -28.26
C PHE A 215 -2.25 2.00 -29.24
N GLN A 216 -1.78 1.23 -30.23
CA GLN A 216 -0.94 1.71 -31.32
C GLN A 216 -1.57 2.90 -32.05
N LYS A 217 -2.87 2.85 -32.34
CA LYS A 217 -3.60 3.96 -32.94
C LYS A 217 -3.62 5.19 -32.01
N GLU A 218 -3.93 4.99 -30.74
CA GLU A 218 -4.17 6.10 -29.81
C GLU A 218 -2.90 6.87 -29.41
N ILE A 219 -1.72 6.21 -29.34
CA ILE A 219 -0.44 6.86 -29.05
C ILE A 219 0.14 7.66 -30.23
N ARG A 220 -0.34 7.39 -31.45
CA ARG A 220 0.02 8.14 -32.67
C ARG A 220 -0.87 9.37 -32.89
N ASP A 221 -1.80 9.65 -31.98
CA ASP A 221 -2.60 10.88 -32.01
C ASP A 221 -1.69 12.10 -31.79
N THR A 222 -1.59 12.96 -32.80
CA THR A 222 -0.79 14.18 -32.77
C THR A 222 -1.56 15.39 -32.26
N ASP A 223 -2.86 15.27 -32.05
CA ASP A 223 -3.75 16.32 -31.54
C ASP A 223 -3.77 16.31 -30.00
N LEU A 224 -2.57 16.32 -29.40
CA LEU A 224 -2.34 16.23 -27.95
C LEU A 224 -1.25 17.20 -27.50
N ASP A 225 -1.36 17.67 -26.27
CA ASP A 225 -0.35 18.51 -25.60
C ASP A 225 0.38 17.73 -24.49
N LEU A 226 -0.21 16.64 -23.99
CA LEU A 226 0.38 15.73 -23.01
C LEU A 226 -0.20 14.31 -23.17
N ILE A 227 0.66 13.30 -23.07
CA ILE A 227 0.22 11.93 -22.80
C ILE A 227 0.41 11.66 -21.31
N LEU A 228 -0.63 11.19 -20.63
CA LEU A 228 -0.59 10.85 -19.22
C LEU A 228 -0.71 9.33 -19.08
N ILE A 229 0.27 8.72 -18.44
CA ILE A 229 0.20 7.31 -18.08
C ILE A 229 0.02 7.25 -16.58
N PHE A 230 -1.03 6.61 -16.12
CA PHE A 230 -1.19 6.35 -14.71
C PHE A 230 -1.52 4.89 -14.52
N GLY A 231 -1.38 4.37 -13.31
CA GLY A 231 -1.48 2.94 -13.16
C GLY A 231 -0.99 2.48 -11.80
N HIS A 232 -1.51 1.34 -11.38
CA HIS A 232 -1.01 0.68 -10.20
C HIS A 232 0.22 -0.14 -10.58
N ALA A 233 1.33 0.55 -10.80
CA ALA A 233 2.63 -0.05 -11.09
C ALA A 233 3.75 0.83 -10.55
N PRO A 234 4.91 0.24 -10.20
CA PRO A 234 6.05 0.99 -9.66
C PRO A 234 6.60 1.97 -10.69
N VAL A 235 7.01 3.16 -10.26
CA VAL A 235 7.67 4.13 -11.17
C VAL A 235 9.12 3.75 -11.50
N ARG A 236 9.74 2.86 -10.72
CA ARG A 236 11.05 2.24 -11.01
C ARG A 236 11.09 0.81 -10.54
N GLY A 237 12.14 0.08 -10.95
CA GLY A 237 12.34 -1.30 -10.52
C GLY A 237 11.38 -2.31 -11.15
N SER A 238 10.60 -1.86 -12.15
CA SER A 238 9.63 -2.63 -12.91
C SER A 238 9.72 -2.28 -14.40
N PRO A 239 9.63 -3.25 -15.35
CA PRO A 239 9.77 -2.99 -16.77
C PRO A 239 8.56 -2.27 -17.41
N GLU A 240 7.38 -2.30 -16.79
CA GLU A 240 6.10 -1.89 -17.39
C GLU A 240 6.11 -0.44 -17.86
N PHE A 241 6.36 0.52 -16.96
CA PHE A 241 6.33 1.94 -17.31
C PHE A 241 7.47 2.33 -18.26
N LEU A 242 8.65 1.70 -18.14
CA LEU A 242 9.76 1.93 -19.06
C LEU A 242 9.47 1.38 -20.47
N ASN A 243 8.79 0.23 -20.56
CA ASN A 243 8.36 -0.34 -21.84
C ASN A 243 7.25 0.51 -22.48
N ILE A 244 6.31 1.04 -21.69
CA ILE A 244 5.30 2.01 -22.17
C ILE A 244 5.98 3.28 -22.68
N HIS A 245 6.89 3.85 -21.89
CA HIS A 245 7.65 5.03 -22.27
C HIS A 245 8.37 4.85 -23.59
N ARG A 246 9.13 3.75 -23.74
CA ARG A 246 9.84 3.42 -24.99
C ARG A 246 8.88 3.30 -26.17
N THR A 247 7.77 2.57 -26.00
CA THR A 247 6.78 2.35 -27.06
C THR A 247 6.14 3.67 -27.51
N ILE A 248 5.79 4.55 -26.56
CA ILE A 248 5.25 5.87 -26.89
C ILE A 248 6.31 6.73 -27.57
N ARG A 249 7.56 6.74 -27.10
CA ARG A 249 8.65 7.54 -27.72
C ARG A 249 8.98 7.11 -29.14
N GLU A 250 8.90 5.82 -29.44
CA GLU A 250 9.05 5.29 -30.81
C GLU A 250 7.93 5.77 -31.74
N ALA A 251 6.70 5.88 -31.23
CA ALA A 251 5.54 6.35 -32.01
C ALA A 251 5.38 7.88 -32.01
N ASN A 252 5.82 8.55 -30.95
CA ASN A 252 5.60 9.95 -30.64
C ASN A 252 6.82 10.54 -29.88
N PRO A 253 7.82 11.05 -30.62
CA PRO A 253 9.09 11.44 -30.03
C PRO A 253 9.07 12.78 -29.28
N SER A 254 7.99 13.57 -29.40
CA SER A 254 8.00 14.98 -28.97
C SER A 254 6.93 15.36 -27.96
N ILE A 255 5.80 14.65 -27.91
CA ILE A 255 4.74 15.00 -26.94
C ILE A 255 5.22 14.66 -25.52
N PRO A 256 5.14 15.58 -24.54
CA PRO A 256 5.49 15.30 -23.16
C PRO A 256 4.71 14.10 -22.59
N ILE A 257 5.33 13.34 -21.68
CA ILE A 257 4.68 12.18 -21.03
C ILE A 257 4.82 12.29 -19.52
N GLN A 258 3.71 12.31 -18.79
CA GLN A 258 3.73 12.27 -17.32
C GLN A 258 3.22 10.93 -16.82
N PHE A 259 3.99 10.29 -15.94
CA PHE A 259 3.62 9.03 -15.29
C PHE A 259 3.17 9.25 -13.84
N PHE A 260 2.19 8.47 -13.39
CA PHE A 260 1.79 8.32 -11.98
C PHE A 260 1.69 6.84 -11.63
N GLY A 261 2.46 6.40 -10.63
CA GLY A 261 2.54 5.01 -10.19
C GLY A 261 2.08 4.80 -8.75
N GLY A 262 2.24 3.57 -8.29
CA GLY A 262 1.84 3.07 -6.98
C GLY A 262 2.38 1.67 -6.72
N HIS A 263 1.67 0.89 -5.91
CA HIS A 263 1.93 -0.52 -5.58
C HIS A 263 3.05 -0.72 -4.56
N THR A 264 4.09 0.11 -4.63
CA THR A 264 5.30 -0.14 -3.84
C THR A 264 5.42 0.66 -2.57
N HIS A 265 4.38 1.41 -2.24
CA HIS A 265 4.19 2.03 -0.94
C HIS A 265 5.22 3.12 -0.58
N ILE A 266 5.95 3.67 -1.57
CA ILE A 266 7.00 4.66 -1.32
C ILE A 266 6.71 6.01 -1.99
N ARG A 267 7.38 7.04 -1.46
CA ARG A 267 7.57 8.31 -2.15
C ARG A 267 8.71 8.13 -3.16
N ASP A 268 8.44 8.33 -4.45
CA ASP A 268 9.47 8.28 -5.49
C ASP A 268 9.18 9.24 -6.65
N PHE A 269 10.23 9.66 -7.35
CA PHE A 269 10.15 10.50 -8.52
C PHE A 269 11.25 10.14 -9.51
N ALA A 270 10.89 9.58 -10.66
CA ALA A 270 11.85 9.13 -11.68
C ALA A 270 11.87 10.05 -12.89
N ALA A 271 13.06 10.32 -13.43
CA ALA A 271 13.24 11.01 -14.70
C ALA A 271 13.46 9.99 -15.81
N TYR A 272 12.56 9.94 -16.80
CA TYR A 272 12.70 9.02 -17.95
C TYR A 272 13.39 9.69 -19.13
N ASP A 273 13.09 10.97 -19.39
CA ASP A 273 13.82 11.83 -20.31
C ASP A 273 13.53 13.32 -20.00
N ARG A 274 14.05 14.23 -20.83
CA ARG A 274 13.90 15.69 -20.64
C ARG A 274 12.45 16.20 -20.64
N ALA A 275 11.50 15.43 -21.17
CA ALA A 275 10.08 15.76 -21.26
C ALA A 275 9.20 14.63 -20.68
N SER A 276 9.76 13.81 -19.79
CA SER A 276 9.01 12.76 -19.11
C SER A 276 9.56 12.41 -17.73
N THR A 277 8.65 12.41 -16.76
CA THR A 277 8.92 12.00 -15.38
C THR A 277 7.80 11.08 -14.88
N ALA A 278 8.01 10.47 -13.72
CA ALA A 278 7.07 9.58 -13.06
C ALA A 278 7.01 9.86 -11.56
N LEU A 279 5.81 9.98 -10.98
CA LEU A 279 5.60 10.21 -9.54
C LEU A 279 4.93 9.01 -8.86
N GLU A 280 5.43 8.60 -7.71
CA GLU A 280 4.78 7.66 -6.79
C GLU A 280 4.57 8.31 -5.42
N SER A 281 3.37 8.18 -4.87
CA SER A 281 2.85 9.05 -3.81
C SER A 281 2.69 8.38 -2.45
N GLY A 282 3.55 7.42 -2.10
CA GLY A 282 3.55 6.79 -0.78
C GLY A 282 2.40 5.78 -0.60
N ARG A 283 1.76 5.81 0.57
CA ARG A 283 0.69 4.88 0.96
C ARG A 283 -0.18 5.45 2.09
N TYR A 284 -1.25 4.73 2.41
CA TYR A 284 -2.05 4.75 3.65
C TYR A 284 -2.57 6.13 4.06
N CYS A 285 -2.79 7.03 3.08
CA CYS A 285 -3.08 8.42 3.38
C CYS A 285 -2.02 9.02 4.33
N GLU A 286 -0.74 8.69 4.16
CA GLU A 286 0.39 9.37 4.81
C GLU A 286 0.94 10.49 3.92
N THR A 287 0.64 10.43 2.62
CA THR A 287 1.23 11.29 1.60
C THR A 287 0.20 11.71 0.56
N VAL A 288 0.26 12.98 0.15
CA VAL A 288 -0.31 13.47 -1.11
C VAL A 288 0.83 13.89 -2.02
N GLY A 289 0.92 13.28 -3.21
CA GLY A 289 1.88 13.68 -4.21
C GLY A 289 1.48 15.01 -4.87
N TRP A 290 2.42 15.93 -4.97
CA TRP A 290 2.30 17.17 -5.74
C TRP A 290 3.29 17.16 -6.89
N LEU A 291 2.81 17.46 -8.09
CA LEU A 291 3.65 17.65 -9.26
C LEU A 291 3.23 18.89 -10.02
N SER A 292 4.19 19.65 -10.52
CA SER A 292 3.94 20.74 -11.45
C SER A 292 4.88 20.68 -12.65
N ILE A 293 4.33 21.05 -13.80
CA ILE A 293 5.04 21.17 -15.07
C ILE A 293 4.93 22.62 -15.52
N SER A 294 6.08 23.27 -15.67
CA SER A 294 6.21 24.64 -16.16
C SER A 294 6.84 24.66 -17.55
N ASN A 295 6.64 25.77 -18.25
CA ASN A 295 7.07 25.98 -19.64
C ASN A 295 6.33 25.05 -20.62
N MET A 296 5.09 24.67 -20.29
CA MET A 296 4.25 23.91 -21.21
C MET A 296 4.01 24.74 -22.49
N PRO A 297 4.13 24.15 -23.69
CA PRO A 297 3.80 24.85 -24.94
C PRO A 297 2.38 25.39 -24.91
N ALA A 298 2.08 26.41 -25.72
CA ALA A 298 0.69 26.81 -25.91
C ALA A 298 -0.12 25.63 -26.48
N PRO A 299 -1.40 25.43 -26.10
CA PRO A 299 -2.21 24.35 -26.64
C PRO A 299 -2.16 24.32 -28.16
N GLY A 300 -2.01 23.13 -28.75
CA GLY A 300 -1.80 22.98 -30.19
C GLY A 300 -0.34 22.91 -30.62
N HIS A 301 0.62 23.23 -29.75
CA HIS A 301 2.03 23.38 -30.10
C HIS A 301 2.92 22.34 -29.41
N LEU A 302 3.98 21.93 -30.08
CA LEU A 302 4.98 21.02 -29.53
C LEU A 302 6.08 21.80 -28.77
N PRO A 303 6.82 21.14 -27.85
CA PRO A 303 7.97 21.74 -27.19
C PRO A 303 9.03 22.24 -28.18
N GLU A 304 9.53 23.46 -27.98
CA GLU A 304 10.64 24.01 -28.76
C GLU A 304 11.97 23.34 -28.32
N PRO A 305 12.92 23.05 -29.25
CA PRO A 305 14.17 22.38 -28.91
C PRO A 305 15.01 23.06 -27.83
N ASP A 306 14.93 24.40 -27.75
CA ASP A 306 15.73 25.26 -26.85
C ASP A 306 14.98 25.67 -25.57
N LYS A 307 13.75 25.17 -25.35
CA LYS A 307 12.96 25.42 -24.14
C LYS A 307 12.54 24.11 -23.51
N ASP A 308 13.32 23.68 -22.52
CA ASP A 308 13.00 22.48 -21.76
C ASP A 308 11.84 22.72 -20.79
N LEU A 309 11.04 21.66 -20.61
CA LEU A 309 10.04 21.60 -19.55
C LEU A 309 10.73 21.60 -18.19
N SER A 310 10.13 22.27 -17.22
CA SER A 310 10.60 22.24 -15.84
C SER A 310 9.60 21.48 -14.97
N PHE A 311 10.07 20.42 -14.31
CA PHE A 311 9.28 19.62 -13.40
C PHE A 311 9.61 19.98 -11.95
N SER A 312 8.61 20.03 -11.09
CA SER A 312 8.80 20.11 -9.65
C SER A 312 7.88 19.11 -8.95
N ARG A 313 8.40 18.47 -7.90
CA ARG A 313 7.68 17.47 -7.10
C ARG A 313 7.74 17.80 -5.62
N ARG A 314 6.65 17.55 -4.91
CA ARG A 314 6.60 17.54 -3.44
C ARG A 314 5.77 16.37 -2.92
N TYR A 315 6.12 15.85 -1.75
CA TYR A 315 5.33 14.86 -1.02
C TYR A 315 4.77 15.52 0.23
N ILE A 316 3.48 15.77 0.24
CA ILE A 316 2.81 16.49 1.31
C ILE A 316 2.40 15.48 2.36
N ASP A 317 2.87 15.65 3.60
CA ASP A 317 2.35 14.85 4.71
C ASP A 317 0.83 15.05 4.85
N PHE A 318 0.11 13.94 5.05
CA PHE A 318 -1.35 13.95 5.13
C PHE A 318 -1.85 14.44 6.50
N ASN A 319 -1.65 15.72 6.77
CA ASN A 319 -2.11 16.35 8.00
C ASN A 319 -2.67 17.75 7.78
N ARG A 320 -3.51 18.16 8.73
CA ARG A 320 -4.19 19.46 8.68
C ARG A 320 -3.21 20.64 8.72
N TYR A 321 -2.04 20.50 9.37
CA TYR A 321 -1.04 21.58 9.40
C TYR A 321 -0.51 21.87 7.99
N GLY A 322 0.06 20.87 7.32
CA GLY A 322 0.56 20.98 5.94
C GLY A 322 -0.53 21.43 4.98
N PHE A 323 -1.71 20.81 5.02
CA PHE A 323 -2.84 21.18 4.17
C PHE A 323 -3.26 22.64 4.34
N THR A 324 -3.36 23.13 5.58
CA THR A 324 -3.76 24.51 5.87
C THR A 324 -2.73 25.51 5.33
N GLN A 325 -1.43 25.24 5.51
CA GLN A 325 -0.35 26.10 5.04
C GLN A 325 -0.33 26.17 3.51
N HIS A 326 -0.32 25.03 2.82
CA HIS A 326 -0.26 24.98 1.35
C HIS A 326 -1.50 25.58 0.67
N ALA A 327 -2.67 25.42 1.29
CA ALA A 327 -3.91 26.06 0.86
C ALA A 327 -3.94 27.59 1.11
N GLY A 328 -2.99 28.13 1.87
CA GLY A 328 -2.99 29.54 2.28
C GLY A 328 -4.19 29.90 3.16
N LYS A 329 -4.66 28.94 3.97
CA LYS A 329 -5.82 29.10 4.87
C LYS A 329 -5.34 29.14 6.32
N ASN A 330 -6.28 29.31 7.24
CA ASN A 330 -6.05 29.15 8.67
C ASN A 330 -7.17 28.27 9.26
N ALA A 331 -7.06 27.94 10.56
CA ALA A 331 -8.01 27.05 11.23
C ALA A 331 -9.49 27.45 11.07
N SER A 332 -9.80 28.74 10.92
CA SER A 332 -11.17 29.24 10.76
C SER A 332 -11.66 29.31 9.31
N THR A 333 -10.76 29.20 8.32
CA THR A 333 -11.07 29.35 6.88
C THR A 333 -10.78 28.11 6.07
N PHE A 334 -10.09 27.11 6.65
CA PHE A 334 -9.74 25.86 5.99
C PHE A 334 -10.96 24.94 5.83
N ASP A 335 -11.78 24.77 6.86
CA ASP A 335 -12.85 23.78 6.76
C ASP A 335 -13.93 24.18 5.76
N THR A 336 -14.26 23.25 4.86
CA THR A 336 -15.40 23.40 3.96
C THR A 336 -16.63 22.69 4.55
N LYS A 337 -17.84 23.10 4.13
CA LYS A 337 -19.07 22.41 4.53
C LYS A 337 -19.05 20.92 4.13
N ALA A 338 -18.56 20.62 2.93
CA ALA A 338 -18.44 19.26 2.44
C ALA A 338 -17.45 18.44 3.28
N GLY A 339 -16.26 18.98 3.54
CA GLY A 339 -15.24 18.32 4.38
C GLY A 339 -15.77 17.95 5.77
N LYS A 340 -16.40 18.90 6.48
CA LYS A 340 -17.02 18.64 7.80
C LYS A 340 -18.07 17.54 7.75
N GLN A 341 -18.89 17.49 6.70
CA GLN A 341 -19.91 16.46 6.54
C GLN A 341 -19.29 15.08 6.34
N ILE A 342 -18.16 15.01 5.64
CA ILE A 342 -17.41 13.77 5.38
C ILE A 342 -16.72 13.30 6.66
N SER A 343 -16.05 14.17 7.42
CA SER A 343 -15.44 13.80 8.72
C SER A 343 -16.49 13.21 9.68
N VAL A 344 -17.68 13.83 9.76
CA VAL A 344 -18.82 13.31 10.54
C VAL A 344 -19.34 11.97 9.98
N MET A 345 -19.39 11.82 8.66
CA MET A 345 -19.77 10.57 8.01
C MET A 345 -18.81 9.44 8.40
N ILE A 346 -17.49 9.68 8.32
CA ILE A 346 -16.45 8.73 8.70
C ILE A 346 -16.63 8.31 10.15
N SER A 347 -16.79 9.25 11.09
CA SER A 347 -16.99 8.91 12.51
C SER A 347 -18.22 8.02 12.75
N LYS A 348 -19.32 8.25 12.02
CA LYS A 348 -20.51 7.39 12.08
C LYS A 348 -20.26 5.99 11.50
N MET A 349 -19.49 5.89 10.42
CA MET A 349 -19.13 4.61 9.82
C MET A 349 -18.26 3.79 10.77
N ARG A 350 -17.25 4.43 11.39
CA ARG A 350 -16.41 3.80 12.44
C ARG A 350 -17.24 3.27 13.61
N GLN A 351 -18.20 4.06 14.09
CA GLN A 351 -19.13 3.66 15.15
C GLN A 351 -20.03 2.49 14.73
N THR A 352 -20.56 2.54 13.50
CA THR A 352 -21.43 1.47 12.95
C THR A 352 -20.70 0.14 12.87
N LEU A 353 -19.42 0.17 12.49
CA LEU A 353 -18.52 -0.99 12.41
C LEU A 353 -17.90 -1.37 13.77
N ASN A 354 -18.15 -0.58 14.82
CA ASN A 354 -17.57 -0.76 16.16
C ASN A 354 -16.03 -0.86 16.16
N LEU A 355 -15.38 -0.05 15.31
CA LEU A 355 -13.93 -0.11 15.08
C LEU A 355 -13.12 0.26 16.33
N ASP A 356 -13.66 1.13 17.18
CA ASP A 356 -13.01 1.59 18.42
C ASP A 356 -13.15 0.59 19.58
N ARG A 357 -13.75 -0.58 19.37
CA ARG A 357 -13.87 -1.61 20.41
C ARG A 357 -12.49 -2.07 20.88
N LEU A 358 -12.19 -1.87 22.16
CA LEU A 358 -10.94 -2.31 22.79
C LEU A 358 -10.91 -3.83 23.00
N TYR A 359 -9.81 -4.47 22.58
CA TYR A 359 -9.54 -5.90 22.83
C TYR A 359 -8.46 -6.07 23.90
N GLY A 360 -7.41 -5.24 23.88
CA GLY A 360 -6.39 -5.19 24.93
C GLY A 360 -5.47 -3.99 24.77
N CYS A 361 -4.52 -3.84 25.68
CA CYS A 361 -3.54 -2.76 25.69
C CYS A 361 -2.14 -3.33 25.44
N ALA A 362 -1.60 -3.07 24.25
CA ALA A 362 -0.26 -3.49 23.89
C ALA A 362 0.75 -2.88 24.87
N PRO A 363 1.57 -3.68 25.58
CA PRO A 363 2.43 -3.19 26.65
C PRO A 363 3.59 -2.32 26.14
N ARG A 364 3.91 -2.42 24.86
CA ARG A 364 4.96 -1.68 24.14
C ARG A 364 4.61 -1.61 22.66
N SER A 365 5.33 -0.76 21.93
CA SER A 365 5.24 -0.73 20.47
C SER A 365 6.05 -1.87 19.86
N TYR A 366 5.47 -2.52 18.85
CA TYR A 366 6.06 -3.55 18.02
C TYR A 366 6.08 -3.08 16.58
N PHE A 367 7.28 -2.98 16.02
CA PHE A 367 7.52 -2.40 14.71
C PHE A 367 7.79 -3.47 13.67
N MET A 368 7.32 -3.24 12.45
CA MET A 368 7.69 -4.06 11.30
C MET A 368 9.16 -3.83 10.95
N PHE A 369 9.52 -2.57 10.65
CA PHE A 369 10.84 -2.22 10.12
C PHE A 369 11.59 -1.20 10.97
N ARG A 370 10.93 -0.54 11.93
CA ARG A 370 11.56 0.51 12.77
C ARG A 370 12.39 -0.05 13.93
N ALA A 371 12.45 -1.37 14.09
CA ALA A 371 13.28 -2.06 15.09
C ALA A 371 13.97 -3.31 14.50
N PRO A 372 15.16 -3.71 15.02
CA PRO A 372 15.84 -4.93 14.59
C PRO A 372 15.00 -6.19 14.79
N TYR A 373 15.11 -7.13 13.86
CA TYR A 373 14.59 -8.50 13.97
C TYR A 373 15.77 -9.50 13.95
N PRO A 374 15.83 -10.47 14.89
CA PRO A 374 14.95 -10.62 16.06
C PRO A 374 15.17 -9.51 17.11
N GLY A 375 14.15 -9.24 17.92
CA GLY A 375 14.25 -8.21 18.97
C GLY A 375 12.95 -7.92 19.72
N PRO A 376 13.03 -7.33 20.94
CA PRO A 376 11.89 -7.15 21.85
C PRO A 376 10.83 -6.14 21.39
N ASN A 377 11.14 -5.34 20.36
CA ASN A 377 10.25 -4.37 19.73
C ASN A 377 9.94 -4.76 18.27
N SER A 378 10.31 -5.96 17.82
CA SER A 378 9.95 -6.45 16.50
C SER A 378 8.58 -7.12 16.53
N LEU A 379 7.69 -6.70 15.63
CA LEU A 379 6.40 -7.37 15.40
C LEU A 379 6.61 -8.83 15.00
N TYR A 380 7.67 -9.11 14.27
CA TYR A 380 8.00 -10.44 13.77
C TYR A 380 8.51 -11.37 14.88
N SER A 381 9.24 -10.85 15.87
CA SER A 381 9.55 -11.61 17.10
C SER A 381 8.29 -11.89 17.91
N LEU A 382 7.41 -10.89 18.09
CA LEU A 382 6.12 -11.09 18.79
C LEU A 382 5.29 -12.20 18.11
N LEU A 383 5.21 -12.20 16.78
CA LEU A 383 4.48 -13.21 16.02
C LEU A 383 5.12 -14.60 16.15
N GLY A 384 6.42 -14.71 15.89
CA GLY A 384 7.13 -16.00 15.86
C GLY A 384 7.31 -16.66 17.24
N GLU A 385 7.54 -15.85 18.27
CA GLU A 385 7.92 -16.33 19.61
C GLU A 385 6.73 -16.40 20.57
N GLU A 386 5.68 -15.58 20.38
CA GLU A 386 4.54 -15.54 21.30
C GLU A 386 3.19 -15.85 20.65
N ILE A 387 2.78 -15.12 19.62
CA ILE A 387 1.41 -15.21 19.09
C ILE A 387 1.18 -16.55 18.39
N LEU A 388 2.00 -16.90 17.40
CA LEU A 388 1.80 -18.14 16.63
C LEU A 388 1.90 -19.38 17.52
N PRO A 389 2.91 -19.54 18.41
CA PRO A 389 2.97 -20.72 19.30
C PRO A 389 1.79 -20.87 20.26
N LYS A 390 1.15 -19.77 20.67
CA LYS A 390 0.02 -19.80 21.62
C LYS A 390 -1.35 -19.93 20.94
N MET A 391 -1.48 -19.47 19.70
CA MET A 391 -2.76 -19.36 19.01
C MET A 391 -2.96 -20.42 17.92
N VAL A 392 -1.88 -20.82 17.22
CA VAL A 392 -1.95 -21.84 16.18
C VAL A 392 -1.98 -23.21 16.83
N HIS A 393 -3.03 -23.99 16.58
CA HIS A 393 -3.20 -25.31 17.19
C HIS A 393 -4.09 -26.19 16.32
N ASN A 394 -3.83 -27.49 16.34
CA ASN A 394 -4.69 -28.49 15.73
C ASN A 394 -4.86 -29.67 16.71
N PRO A 395 -6.04 -29.86 17.31
CA PRO A 395 -6.28 -30.93 18.28
C PRO A 395 -6.00 -32.34 17.74
N ASP A 396 -6.24 -32.57 16.44
CA ASP A 396 -6.03 -33.86 15.79
C ASP A 396 -4.55 -34.16 15.52
N ARG A 397 -3.67 -33.17 15.71
CA ARG A 397 -2.21 -33.24 15.53
C ARG A 397 -1.46 -32.78 16.78
N ALA A 398 -2.10 -32.83 17.95
CA ALA A 398 -1.52 -32.30 19.20
C ALA A 398 -0.25 -33.05 19.67
N ASP A 399 -0.06 -34.30 19.23
CA ASP A 399 1.12 -35.13 19.51
C ASP A 399 2.31 -34.87 18.57
N LYS A 400 2.18 -33.90 17.65
CA LYS A 400 3.10 -33.68 16.55
C LYS A 400 3.74 -32.30 16.62
N ALA A 401 5.04 -32.25 16.39
CA ALA A 401 5.75 -30.98 16.27
C ALA A 401 5.43 -30.33 14.91
N ALA A 402 5.37 -28.99 14.88
CA ALA A 402 5.05 -28.23 13.69
C ALA A 402 5.96 -27.02 13.50
N LEU A 403 6.27 -26.72 12.24
CA LEU A 403 6.92 -25.48 11.80
C LEU A 403 5.88 -24.63 11.08
N VAL A 404 5.54 -23.47 11.65
CA VAL A 404 4.53 -22.55 11.12
C VAL A 404 5.21 -21.41 10.38
N TYR A 405 4.86 -21.21 9.12
CA TYR A 405 5.41 -20.16 8.26
C TYR A 405 4.36 -19.13 7.89
N ILE A 406 4.71 -17.85 8.04
CA ILE A 406 3.94 -16.73 7.49
C ILE A 406 4.90 -15.82 6.71
N ASN A 407 4.46 -15.19 5.61
CA ASN A 407 5.26 -14.17 4.94
C ASN A 407 5.20 -12.84 5.69
N SER A 408 6.29 -12.07 5.68
CA SER A 408 6.37 -10.77 6.36
C SER A 408 5.35 -9.77 5.80
N GLY A 409 5.07 -9.82 4.50
CA GLY A 409 4.04 -8.99 3.84
C GLY A 409 2.60 -9.27 4.28
N SER A 410 2.35 -10.33 5.06
CA SER A 410 1.06 -10.56 5.72
C SER A 410 0.78 -9.52 6.82
N GLN A 411 1.82 -8.87 7.34
CA GLN A 411 1.70 -7.73 8.24
C GLN A 411 1.78 -6.43 7.44
N ARG A 412 0.94 -5.46 7.78
CA ARG A 412 0.76 -4.23 7.01
C ARG A 412 1.08 -2.98 7.80
N PHE A 413 1.10 -3.06 9.13
CA PHE A 413 1.41 -1.92 9.98
C PHE A 413 2.01 -2.29 11.34
N ASP A 414 2.58 -1.29 12.01
CA ASP A 414 3.11 -1.40 13.37
C ASP A 414 1.96 -1.56 14.39
N ILE A 415 2.28 -2.16 15.54
CA ILE A 415 1.43 -2.10 16.74
C ILE A 415 2.01 -1.06 17.68
N PHE A 416 1.30 0.02 17.95
CA PHE A 416 1.75 0.99 18.95
C PHE A 416 1.38 0.55 20.37
N LYS A 417 2.21 0.96 21.35
CA LYS A 417 1.87 0.84 22.77
C LYS A 417 0.51 1.49 23.04
N GLY A 418 -0.32 0.83 23.85
CA GLY A 418 -1.64 1.32 24.23
C GLY A 418 -2.76 0.54 23.55
N PRO A 419 -3.90 1.19 23.23
CA PRO A 419 -5.10 0.49 22.75
C PRO A 419 -4.85 -0.35 21.50
N PHE A 420 -5.21 -1.63 21.56
CA PHE A 420 -5.40 -2.51 20.41
C PHE A 420 -6.89 -2.74 20.23
N THR A 421 -7.46 -2.14 19.20
CA THR A 421 -8.89 -2.14 18.93
C THR A 421 -9.26 -3.12 17.82
N TYR A 422 -10.56 -3.23 17.52
CA TYR A 422 -11.04 -3.97 16.35
C TYR A 422 -10.39 -3.43 15.07
N ASP A 423 -10.28 -2.11 14.93
CA ASP A 423 -9.60 -1.43 13.82
C ASP A 423 -8.13 -1.86 13.69
N THR A 424 -7.39 -1.87 14.81
CA THR A 424 -5.97 -2.21 14.83
C THR A 424 -5.71 -3.60 14.25
N SER A 425 -6.63 -4.56 14.42
CA SER A 425 -6.46 -5.89 13.86
C SER A 425 -6.42 -5.91 12.32
N PHE A 426 -7.25 -5.08 11.67
CA PHE A 426 -7.26 -4.94 10.21
C PHE A 426 -6.08 -4.11 9.72
N ILE A 427 -5.71 -3.07 10.47
CA ILE A 427 -4.52 -2.26 10.19
C ILE A 427 -3.25 -3.12 10.17
N VAL A 428 -3.13 -4.06 11.11
CA VAL A 428 -1.91 -4.88 11.26
C VAL A 428 -1.92 -6.09 10.33
N SER A 429 -3.01 -6.85 10.24
CA SER A 429 -3.11 -7.99 9.31
C SER A 429 -4.55 -8.10 8.77
N PRO A 430 -4.85 -7.49 7.60
CA PRO A 430 -6.21 -7.41 7.04
C PRO A 430 -6.67 -8.68 6.30
N PHE A 431 -5.74 -9.61 6.05
CA PHE A 431 -5.97 -10.72 5.14
C PHE A 431 -6.84 -11.82 5.73
N THR A 432 -7.61 -12.46 4.84
CA THR A 432 -8.51 -13.57 5.17
C THR A 432 -7.85 -14.94 5.02
N SER A 433 -6.52 -14.99 4.96
CA SER A 433 -5.76 -16.22 4.82
C SER A 433 -5.96 -17.16 6.00
N SER A 434 -6.12 -18.44 5.68
CA SER A 434 -6.26 -19.53 6.64
C SER A 434 -4.99 -20.38 6.71
N PHE A 435 -4.85 -21.20 7.75
CA PHE A 435 -3.70 -22.09 7.91
C PHE A 435 -3.93 -23.46 7.26
N ARG A 436 -3.10 -23.80 6.28
CA ARG A 436 -2.98 -25.14 5.68
C ARG A 436 -1.69 -25.79 6.13
N TYR A 437 -1.56 -27.10 5.93
CA TYR A 437 -0.34 -27.82 6.28
C TYR A 437 -0.11 -29.04 5.40
N ILE A 438 1.16 -29.45 5.33
CA ILE A 438 1.57 -30.75 4.81
C ILE A 438 1.97 -31.62 6.01
N PRO A 439 1.34 -32.79 6.20
CA PRO A 439 1.58 -33.65 7.36
C PRO A 439 2.92 -34.40 7.27
N ASP A 440 3.53 -34.63 8.43
CA ASP A 440 4.64 -35.59 8.63
C ASP A 440 5.81 -35.43 7.62
N VAL A 441 6.19 -34.18 7.32
CA VAL A 441 7.35 -33.84 6.48
C VAL A 441 8.65 -34.21 7.21
N PRO A 442 9.64 -34.85 6.56
CA PRO A 442 10.92 -35.15 7.20
C PRO A 442 11.57 -33.90 7.77
N TYR A 443 11.80 -33.87 9.09
CA TYR A 443 12.31 -32.68 9.78
C TYR A 443 13.67 -32.22 9.23
N ARG A 444 14.51 -33.18 8.83
CA ARG A 444 15.82 -32.93 8.18
C ARG A 444 15.72 -32.04 6.93
N ILE A 445 14.57 -32.05 6.25
CA ILE A 445 14.25 -31.22 5.09
C ILE A 445 13.60 -29.92 5.57
N ALA A 446 12.51 -30.04 6.34
CA ALA A 446 11.69 -28.91 6.76
C ALA A 446 12.47 -27.82 7.50
N LYS A 447 13.46 -28.19 8.34
CA LYS A 447 14.30 -27.23 9.09
C LYS A 447 15.11 -26.25 8.22
N ASN A 448 15.23 -26.51 6.92
CA ASN A 448 15.95 -25.66 5.98
C ASN A 448 15.02 -24.73 5.18
N LEU A 449 13.69 -24.87 5.30
CA LEU A 449 12.74 -24.06 4.53
C LEU A 449 12.88 -22.57 4.78
N LEU A 450 12.99 -22.15 6.04
CA LEU A 450 13.18 -20.73 6.37
C LEU A 450 14.42 -20.13 5.68
N LYS A 451 15.51 -20.91 5.59
CA LYS A 451 16.74 -20.49 4.90
C LYS A 451 16.51 -20.33 3.40
N VAL A 452 15.73 -21.21 2.78
CA VAL A 452 15.34 -21.08 1.37
C VAL A 452 14.48 -19.85 1.15
N PHE A 453 13.47 -19.65 2.02
CA PHE A 453 12.56 -18.51 1.92
C PHE A 453 13.27 -17.17 2.07
N ASN A 454 14.27 -17.09 2.95
CA ASN A 454 15.01 -15.87 3.26
C ASN A 454 16.37 -15.78 2.54
N ALA A 455 16.62 -16.61 1.53
CA ALA A 455 17.87 -16.56 0.78
C ALA A 455 17.89 -15.35 -0.17
N ASP A 456 18.71 -14.34 0.13
CA ASP A 456 18.95 -13.20 -0.74
C ASP A 456 19.79 -13.58 -1.94
N LYS A 457 19.20 -13.95 -3.08
CA LYS A 457 19.88 -14.15 -4.39
C LYS A 457 21.27 -14.84 -4.30
N ARG A 458 21.55 -15.66 -3.27
CA ARG A 458 22.89 -16.14 -2.94
C ARG A 458 23.03 -17.60 -3.39
N PRO A 459 24.07 -17.94 -4.18
CA PRO A 459 24.20 -19.23 -4.87
C PRO A 459 24.63 -20.41 -3.99
N TRP A 460 24.82 -20.25 -2.67
CA TRP A 460 25.52 -21.25 -1.85
C TRP A 460 24.63 -22.29 -1.16
N LEU A 461 23.30 -22.22 -1.29
CA LEU A 461 22.40 -23.19 -0.64
C LEU A 461 22.18 -24.47 -1.45
N LEU A 462 22.54 -24.50 -2.74
CA LEU A 462 22.56 -25.68 -3.61
C LEU A 462 23.60 -25.48 -4.70
N SER A 463 24.47 -26.47 -4.95
CA SER A 463 25.38 -26.45 -6.08
C SER A 463 24.63 -26.28 -7.40
N GLU A 464 25.20 -25.50 -8.34
CA GLU A 464 24.67 -25.23 -9.69
C GLU A 464 24.70 -26.47 -10.62
N ASP A 465 24.32 -27.64 -10.13
CA ASP A 465 24.57 -28.89 -10.85
C ASP A 465 23.46 -29.28 -11.85
N SER A 466 22.32 -28.55 -11.91
CA SER A 466 21.25 -28.86 -12.88
C SER A 466 20.43 -27.65 -13.39
N VAL A 467 20.03 -27.73 -14.67
CA VAL A 467 19.13 -26.77 -15.34
C VAL A 467 17.75 -26.72 -14.68
N GLU A 468 17.27 -27.86 -14.16
CA GLU A 468 16.00 -27.97 -13.44
C GLU A 468 16.00 -27.12 -12.16
N ALA A 469 17.07 -27.18 -11.36
CA ALA A 469 17.20 -26.35 -10.16
C ALA A 469 17.23 -24.84 -10.47
N ALA A 470 17.84 -24.44 -11.59
CA ALA A 470 17.87 -23.06 -12.04
C ALA A 470 16.48 -22.55 -12.49
N GLU A 471 15.68 -23.40 -13.15
CA GLU A 471 14.31 -23.05 -13.55
C GLU A 471 13.39 -22.93 -12.33
N GLU A 472 13.51 -23.86 -11.38
CA GLU A 472 12.75 -23.84 -10.13
C GLU A 472 13.12 -22.62 -9.26
N ARG A 473 14.38 -22.18 -9.30
CA ARG A 473 14.82 -20.92 -8.66
C ARG A 473 14.18 -19.70 -9.30
N LYS A 474 14.13 -19.61 -10.64
CA LYS A 474 13.47 -18.48 -11.33
C LYS A 474 11.98 -18.40 -11.01
N LYS A 475 11.32 -19.55 -10.89
CA LYS A 475 9.91 -19.63 -10.44
C LYS A 475 9.78 -19.12 -9.01
N LEU A 476 10.65 -19.56 -8.11
CA LEU A 476 10.67 -19.07 -6.73
C LEU A 476 10.90 -17.56 -6.67
N GLU A 477 11.89 -17.02 -7.39
CA GLU A 477 12.19 -15.59 -7.44
C GLU A 477 10.98 -14.76 -7.90
N LYS A 478 10.25 -15.21 -8.93
CA LYS A 478 9.03 -14.54 -9.40
C LYS A 478 7.91 -14.56 -8.35
N ILE A 479 7.79 -15.65 -7.58
CA ILE A 479 6.81 -15.74 -6.49
C ILE A 479 7.25 -14.84 -5.32
N MET A 480 8.55 -14.82 -4.97
CA MET A 480 9.10 -14.00 -3.88
C MET A 480 8.84 -12.51 -4.09
N GLU A 481 8.95 -12.05 -5.33
CA GLU A 481 8.67 -10.66 -5.70
C GLU A 481 7.25 -10.21 -5.31
N GLN A 482 6.29 -11.14 -5.26
CA GLN A 482 4.90 -10.87 -4.86
C GLN A 482 4.66 -10.99 -3.35
N LEU A 483 5.57 -11.60 -2.61
CA LEU A 483 5.39 -11.91 -1.18
C LEU A 483 6.10 -10.94 -0.24
N GLN A 484 7.13 -10.26 -0.73
CA GLN A 484 7.87 -9.27 0.04
C GLN A 484 7.00 -8.04 0.31
N PRO A 485 7.05 -7.48 1.53
CA PRO A 485 6.57 -6.12 1.78
C PRO A 485 7.21 -5.18 0.76
N PRO A 486 6.43 -4.37 0.03
CA PRO A 486 6.98 -3.55 -1.04
C PRO A 486 8.06 -2.57 -0.54
N GLU A 487 8.01 -2.17 0.72
CA GLU A 487 8.98 -1.28 1.37
C GLU A 487 10.40 -1.89 1.45
N LEU A 488 10.50 -3.22 1.59
CA LEU A 488 11.79 -3.91 1.66
C LEU A 488 12.47 -4.00 0.29
N ARG A 489 11.70 -4.05 -0.80
CA ARG A 489 12.22 -4.12 -2.18
C ARG A 489 13.10 -2.91 -2.51
N TRP A 490 12.75 -1.73 -1.98
CA TRP A 490 13.49 -0.48 -2.17
C TRP A 490 14.69 -0.30 -1.24
N MET A 491 14.72 -1.01 -0.12
CA MET A 491 15.92 -1.04 0.74
C MET A 491 17.07 -1.76 0.04
N ASP A 492 16.76 -2.81 -0.73
CA ASP A 492 17.77 -3.62 -1.43
C ASP A 492 18.46 -2.87 -2.59
N THR A 493 17.78 -1.92 -3.25
CA THR A 493 18.37 -1.09 -4.33
C THR A 493 19.26 0.05 -3.83
N LYS A 494 19.08 0.54 -2.60
CA LYS A 494 19.87 1.67 -2.05
C LYS A 494 21.02 1.27 -1.14
N LEU A 495 21.04 0.04 -0.62
CA LEU A 495 22.18 -0.46 0.17
C LEU A 495 23.47 -0.55 -0.66
N GLU A 496 23.38 -0.80 -1.98
CA GLU A 496 24.55 -0.77 -2.86
C GLU A 496 25.15 0.65 -2.98
N ASP A 497 24.32 1.70 -3.05
CA ASP A 497 24.78 3.09 -3.19
C ASP A 497 25.36 3.68 -1.90
N THR A 498 24.90 3.22 -0.73
CA THR A 498 25.44 3.67 0.56
C THR A 498 26.89 3.22 0.82
N THR A 499 27.41 2.25 0.08
CA THR A 499 28.81 1.82 0.22
C THR A 499 29.83 2.78 -0.41
N LEU A 500 29.39 3.68 -1.31
CA LEU A 500 30.24 4.72 -1.90
C LEU A 500 30.25 6.02 -1.07
N GLU A 501 29.15 6.37 -0.40
CA GLU A 501 29.08 7.55 0.48
C GLU A 501 29.63 7.30 1.90
N ALA A 502 29.78 6.03 2.33
CA ALA A 502 30.37 5.68 3.63
C ALA A 502 31.90 5.96 3.75
N LYS A 503 32.52 6.58 2.74
CA LYS A 503 33.96 6.94 2.76
C LYS A 503 34.29 8.26 3.48
N ASN A 504 33.30 8.99 4.02
CA ASN A 504 33.58 10.13 4.89
C ASN A 504 32.62 10.19 6.09
N PRO A 505 32.84 9.37 7.14
CA PRO A 505 32.06 9.43 8.38
C PRO A 505 32.30 10.72 9.19
N GLU A 506 33.33 11.50 8.85
CA GLU A 506 33.74 12.69 9.58
C GLU A 506 33.34 13.97 8.83
N GLN A 507 32.03 14.24 8.71
CA GLN A 507 31.44 15.59 8.57
C GLN A 507 29.92 15.54 8.37
N ILE A 508 29.19 14.72 9.14
CA ILE A 508 27.77 15.00 9.35
C ILE A 508 27.71 16.00 10.50
N VAL A 509 27.32 17.23 10.20
CA VAL A 509 27.08 18.27 11.20
C VAL A 509 25.96 17.79 12.13
N LEU A 510 26.35 17.16 13.23
CA LEU A 510 25.53 16.65 14.34
C LEU A 510 24.79 17.76 15.13
N ALA A 511 24.60 18.96 14.56
CA ALA A 511 24.19 20.15 15.31
C ALA A 511 22.78 20.68 14.95
N ALA A 512 21.93 19.92 14.25
CA ALA A 512 20.57 20.40 13.91
C ALA A 512 19.45 19.32 13.89
N GLU A 513 19.68 18.11 14.36
CA GLU A 513 18.67 17.03 14.32
C GLU A 513 17.71 17.00 15.52
N GLU A 514 18.08 17.58 16.67
CA GLU A 514 17.35 17.38 17.95
C GLU A 514 15.91 17.94 18.00
N ASN A 515 15.44 18.69 17.00
CA ASN A 515 14.09 19.29 16.99
C ASN A 515 13.25 18.95 15.74
N ARG A 516 13.63 17.96 14.92
CA ARG A 516 12.86 17.58 13.72
C ARG A 516 11.93 16.41 13.99
N ILE A 517 10.71 16.51 13.48
CA ILE A 517 9.67 15.48 13.59
C ILE A 517 10.10 14.25 12.77
N PRO A 518 10.10 13.02 13.34
CA PRO A 518 10.39 11.81 12.57
C PRO A 518 9.43 11.63 11.41
N GLY A 519 9.95 11.21 10.25
CA GLY A 519 9.14 10.98 9.05
C GLY A 519 9.99 10.59 7.85
N TYR A 520 9.41 10.74 6.66
CA TYR A 520 10.08 10.40 5.42
C TYR A 520 11.20 11.39 5.09
N THR A 521 12.33 10.85 4.60
CA THR A 521 13.46 11.63 4.06
C THR A 521 13.80 11.05 2.69
N THR A 522 12.98 11.41 1.72
CA THR A 522 12.92 10.81 0.39
C THR A 522 14.15 11.19 -0.42
N PHE A 523 14.69 10.22 -1.17
CA PHE A 523 15.75 10.44 -2.14
C PHE A 523 15.32 9.85 -3.48
N ASP A 524 15.27 10.68 -4.51
CA ASP A 524 14.80 10.35 -5.84
C ASP A 524 15.69 11.07 -6.90
N ASP A 525 15.31 11.05 -8.18
CA ASP A 525 16.16 11.60 -9.25
C ASP A 525 16.32 13.13 -9.16
N PHE A 526 15.44 13.79 -8.41
CA PHE A 526 15.44 15.22 -8.17
C PHE A 526 16.04 15.56 -6.80
N GLY A 527 16.74 14.62 -6.15
CA GLY A 527 17.50 14.85 -4.93
C GLY A 527 16.72 14.51 -3.65
N ARG A 528 16.98 15.28 -2.57
CA ARG A 528 16.51 15.00 -1.18
C ARG A 528 15.53 16.04 -0.64
N ASP A 529 14.98 16.89 -1.49
CA ASP A 529 14.12 18.01 -1.07
C ASP A 529 12.64 17.76 -1.33
N GLY A 530 12.26 16.55 -1.77
CA GLY A 530 10.90 16.20 -2.17
C GLY A 530 9.86 16.28 -1.06
N ASP A 531 10.17 15.89 0.16
CA ASP A 531 9.20 15.96 1.26
C ASP A 531 8.85 17.42 1.57
N ASP A 532 7.57 17.73 1.75
CA ASP A 532 7.14 19.09 2.09
C ASP A 532 7.62 19.47 3.50
N THR A 533 7.57 18.54 4.44
CA THR A 533 8.01 18.72 5.81
C THR A 533 9.46 18.28 5.98
N ILE A 534 10.25 19.06 6.71
CA ILE A 534 11.64 18.71 7.03
C ILE A 534 11.68 17.75 8.23
N HIS A 535 11.92 16.47 7.94
CA HIS A 535 11.93 15.40 8.94
C HIS A 535 13.33 15.03 9.46
N SER A 536 13.32 14.30 10.58
CA SER A 536 14.41 13.38 10.96
C SER A 536 14.13 12.00 10.35
N ARG A 537 15.19 11.30 9.93
CA ARG A 537 15.07 10.01 9.24
C ARG A 537 14.57 8.92 10.19
N LEU A 538 13.57 8.16 9.74
CA LEU A 538 13.13 6.93 10.43
C LEU A 538 14.17 5.80 10.28
N PRO A 539 14.52 5.09 11.37
CA PRO A 539 15.34 3.88 11.26
C PRO A 539 14.56 2.79 10.51
N MET A 540 15.23 2.08 9.61
CA MET A 540 14.67 0.98 8.83
C MET A 540 15.60 -0.23 8.90
N HIS A 541 15.05 -1.36 9.31
CA HIS A 541 15.74 -2.63 9.50
C HIS A 541 15.12 -3.69 8.57
N ARG A 542 15.99 -4.51 7.99
CA ARG A 542 15.61 -5.56 7.07
C ARG A 542 15.01 -6.76 7.81
N VAL A 543 13.99 -7.36 7.22
CA VAL A 543 13.35 -8.59 7.71
C VAL A 543 13.32 -9.60 6.56
N GLY A 544 13.33 -10.88 6.88
CA GLY A 544 13.18 -11.94 5.88
C GLY A 544 11.80 -11.93 5.20
N ASN A 545 11.68 -12.71 4.13
CA ASN A 545 10.42 -12.92 3.39
C ASN A 545 9.41 -13.69 4.23
N CYS A 546 9.89 -14.62 5.06
CA CYS A 546 9.09 -15.38 5.99
C CYS A 546 9.69 -15.38 7.39
N ILE A 547 8.83 -15.63 8.36
CA ILE A 547 9.22 -16.01 9.72
C ILE A 547 8.76 -17.44 10.01
N GLU A 548 9.38 -18.07 11.00
CA GLU A 548 9.05 -19.41 11.49
C GLU A 548 8.63 -19.34 12.96
N ALA A 549 7.58 -20.06 13.32
CA ALA A 549 7.24 -20.39 14.71
C ALA A 549 7.29 -21.91 14.90
N ARG A 550 7.79 -22.36 16.06
CA ARG A 550 7.94 -23.78 16.39
C ARG A 550 6.93 -24.20 17.45
N LEU A 551 6.19 -25.28 17.18
CA LEU A 551 5.15 -25.82 18.05
C LEU A 551 5.50 -27.26 18.44
N GLY A 552 5.32 -27.61 19.72
CA GLY A 552 5.46 -29.00 20.19
C GLY A 552 6.89 -29.56 20.14
N PHE A 553 7.91 -28.71 20.06
CA PHE A 553 9.31 -29.13 20.16
C PHE A 553 9.72 -29.33 21.63
N PRO A 554 10.56 -30.33 21.94
CA PRO A 554 11.06 -30.52 23.29
C PRO A 554 11.94 -29.34 23.72
N GLU A 555 11.76 -28.87 24.96
CA GLU A 555 12.66 -27.93 25.61
C GLU A 555 14.04 -28.60 25.77
N THR A 556 14.98 -28.32 24.88
CA THR A 556 16.34 -28.87 24.96
C THR A 556 17.37 -27.73 24.96
N PRO A 557 18.34 -27.74 25.90
CA PRO A 557 19.45 -26.78 25.91
C PRO A 557 20.31 -26.90 24.63
N GLU A 558 20.84 -25.78 24.17
CA GLU A 558 21.54 -25.57 22.88
C GLU A 558 22.75 -26.50 22.59
N GLU A 559 23.16 -27.36 23.53
CA GLU A 559 24.38 -28.18 23.42
C GLU A 559 24.13 -29.67 23.12
N GLU A 560 22.87 -30.16 23.07
CA GLU A 560 22.53 -31.56 22.76
C GLU A 560 21.59 -31.72 21.54
N GLU A 561 21.85 -30.99 20.44
CA GLU A 561 20.97 -30.83 19.27
C GLU A 561 20.57 -32.13 18.51
N GLU A 562 21.13 -33.31 18.78
CA GLU A 562 20.78 -34.52 18.00
C GLU A 562 19.85 -35.53 18.72
N HIS A 563 19.72 -35.47 20.05
CA HIS A 563 18.92 -36.43 20.80
C HIS A 563 17.60 -35.81 21.26
N GLY A 564 16.50 -36.17 20.59
CA GLY A 564 15.13 -35.76 20.98
C GLY A 564 14.38 -34.96 19.92
N LEU A 565 15.04 -34.54 18.83
CA LEU A 565 14.36 -33.85 17.73
C LEU A 565 13.37 -34.78 17.00
N PRO A 566 12.25 -34.24 16.52
CA PRO A 566 11.25 -35.02 15.80
C PRO A 566 11.83 -35.57 14.48
N VAL A 567 11.46 -36.80 14.13
CA VAL A 567 11.81 -37.39 12.82
C VAL A 567 11.03 -36.69 11.70
N VAL A 568 9.77 -36.35 11.98
CA VAL A 568 8.83 -35.69 11.07
C VAL A 568 8.11 -34.55 11.78
N VAL A 569 7.76 -33.51 11.03
CA VAL A 569 7.02 -32.34 11.51
C VAL A 569 5.91 -31.98 10.54
N ASP A 570 4.88 -31.31 11.05
CA ASP A 570 3.91 -30.63 10.20
C ASP A 570 4.49 -29.32 9.68
N VAL A 571 4.43 -29.12 8.37
CA VAL A 571 4.79 -27.83 7.75
C VAL A 571 3.49 -27.07 7.57
N VAL A 572 3.25 -26.10 8.45
CA VAL A 572 2.02 -25.30 8.52
C VAL A 572 2.29 -23.92 7.89
N PHE A 573 1.35 -23.38 7.12
CA PHE A 573 1.55 -22.12 6.39
C PHE A 573 0.22 -21.42 6.09
N LEU A 574 0.27 -20.12 5.82
CA LEU A 574 -0.87 -19.40 5.24
C LEU A 574 -1.16 -19.95 3.83
N ASP A 575 -2.44 -20.20 3.53
CA ASP A 575 -2.88 -20.69 2.22
C ASP A 575 -2.35 -19.86 1.04
N PHE A 576 -2.20 -18.56 1.22
CA PHE A 576 -1.63 -17.62 0.24
C PHE A 576 -0.19 -17.97 -0.19
N ILE A 577 0.61 -18.57 0.70
CA ILE A 577 2.00 -18.94 0.41
C ILE A 577 2.18 -20.43 0.08
N GLU A 578 1.09 -21.17 -0.19
CA GLU A 578 1.15 -22.61 -0.48
C GLU A 578 2.10 -22.93 -1.64
N ASP A 579 2.00 -22.21 -2.76
CA ASP A 579 2.87 -22.42 -3.92
C ASP A 579 4.35 -22.11 -3.59
N PHE A 580 4.60 -21.13 -2.72
CA PHE A 580 5.95 -20.80 -2.25
C PHE A 580 6.55 -21.91 -1.38
N VAL A 581 5.74 -22.50 -0.48
CA VAL A 581 6.16 -23.63 0.37
C VAL A 581 6.43 -24.88 -0.47
N LEU A 582 5.55 -25.21 -1.41
CA LEU A 582 5.72 -26.34 -2.32
C LEU A 582 6.98 -26.18 -3.18
N GLN A 583 7.25 -24.97 -3.65
CA GLN A 583 8.46 -24.65 -4.40
C GLN A 583 9.72 -24.79 -3.54
N GLY A 584 9.69 -24.31 -2.29
CA GLY A 584 10.81 -24.44 -1.34
C GLY A 584 11.11 -25.90 -0.98
N LEU A 585 10.08 -26.72 -0.76
CA LEU A 585 10.24 -28.16 -0.52
C LEU A 585 10.85 -28.88 -1.72
N ARG A 586 10.42 -28.52 -2.95
CA ARG A 586 10.97 -29.09 -4.19
C ARG A 586 12.46 -28.79 -4.34
N ILE A 587 12.86 -27.55 -4.05
CA ILE A 587 14.26 -27.11 -4.06
C ILE A 587 15.10 -27.95 -3.07
N LEU A 588 14.52 -28.32 -1.92
CA LEU A 588 15.16 -29.19 -0.92
C LEU A 588 15.06 -30.69 -1.25
N GLY A 589 14.60 -31.05 -2.46
CA GLY A 589 14.51 -32.44 -2.93
C GLY A 589 13.27 -33.21 -2.48
N ALA A 590 12.29 -32.54 -1.86
CA ALA A 590 11.02 -33.15 -1.45
C ALA A 590 9.88 -32.74 -2.39
N LYS A 591 9.21 -33.73 -3.00
CA LYS A 591 8.14 -33.49 -3.97
C LYS A 591 6.78 -33.61 -3.28
N TYR A 592 6.14 -32.47 -3.06
CA TYR A 592 4.77 -32.34 -2.60
C TYR A 592 3.94 -31.54 -3.60
N SER A 593 2.63 -31.63 -3.47
CA SER A 593 1.63 -30.96 -4.28
C SER A 593 0.50 -30.39 -3.41
N LYS A 594 -0.40 -29.59 -4.00
CA LYS A 594 -1.59 -29.08 -3.30
C LYS A 594 -2.51 -30.20 -2.77
N ALA A 595 -2.44 -31.40 -3.37
CA ALA A 595 -3.20 -32.57 -2.92
C ALA A 595 -2.67 -33.16 -1.60
N ASP A 596 -1.41 -32.90 -1.27
CA ASP A 596 -0.79 -33.34 -0.02
C ASP A 596 -1.07 -32.36 1.13
N ALA A 597 -1.61 -31.18 0.82
CA ALA A 597 -1.92 -30.15 1.79
C ALA A 597 -3.38 -30.20 2.25
N SER A 598 -3.56 -30.14 3.57
CA SER A 598 -4.87 -30.15 4.24
C SER A 598 -5.09 -28.89 5.06
N GLN A 599 -6.33 -28.65 5.47
CA GLN A 599 -6.65 -27.54 6.38
C GLN A 599 -6.10 -27.86 7.78
N TYR A 600 -5.35 -26.93 8.40
CA TYR A 600 -4.78 -27.11 9.75
C TYR A 600 -5.70 -26.55 10.85
N MET A 601 -6.35 -25.42 10.58
CA MET A 601 -7.33 -24.77 11.48
C MET A 601 -8.58 -24.38 10.69
N SER A 602 -9.72 -24.12 11.35
CA SER A 602 -10.92 -23.62 10.64
C SER A 602 -10.58 -22.39 9.77
N LYS A 603 -11.24 -22.25 8.62
CA LYS A 603 -11.03 -21.11 7.71
C LYS A 603 -11.38 -19.76 8.35
N ASP A 604 -12.23 -19.78 9.38
CA ASP A 604 -12.60 -18.59 10.14
C ASP A 604 -11.54 -18.19 11.18
N GLU A 605 -10.54 -19.05 11.44
CA GLU A 605 -9.39 -18.75 12.30
C GLU A 605 -8.29 -18.08 11.47
N THR A 606 -8.54 -16.83 11.07
CA THR A 606 -7.57 -16.00 10.34
C THR A 606 -6.54 -15.40 11.30
N LEU A 607 -5.40 -14.93 10.77
CA LEU A 607 -4.40 -14.25 11.58
C LEU A 607 -4.95 -12.96 12.23
N THR A 608 -5.85 -12.23 11.54
CA THR A 608 -6.60 -11.09 12.10
C THR A 608 -7.33 -11.47 13.38
N LYS A 609 -8.10 -12.57 13.34
CA LYS A 609 -8.85 -13.06 14.49
C LYS A 609 -7.92 -13.53 15.60
N MET A 610 -6.85 -14.26 15.26
CA MET A 610 -5.86 -14.73 16.23
C MET A 610 -5.22 -13.57 17.00
N MET A 611 -4.89 -12.45 16.34
CA MET A 611 -4.34 -11.29 17.03
C MET A 611 -5.36 -10.63 17.97
N LEU A 612 -6.64 -10.55 17.57
CA LEU A 612 -7.73 -10.07 18.45
C LEU A 612 -7.89 -10.95 19.70
N ASP A 613 -7.90 -12.26 19.50
CA ASP A 613 -8.04 -13.23 20.57
C ASP A 613 -6.80 -13.24 21.48
N TYR A 614 -5.61 -13.08 20.90
CA TYR A 614 -4.36 -12.91 21.64
C TYR A 614 -4.39 -11.68 22.53
N ALA A 615 -4.69 -10.51 21.96
CA ALA A 615 -4.79 -9.26 22.70
C ALA A 615 -5.83 -9.36 23.84
N SER A 616 -6.99 -9.95 23.57
CA SER A 616 -8.05 -10.14 24.58
C SER A 616 -7.65 -11.03 25.75
N LYS A 617 -6.82 -12.05 25.48
CA LYS A 617 -6.46 -13.07 26.46
C LYS A 617 -5.20 -12.72 27.24
N TYR A 618 -4.23 -12.08 26.59
CA TYR A 618 -2.88 -11.91 27.13
C TYR A 618 -2.49 -10.46 27.42
N TRP A 619 -3.21 -9.47 26.88
CA TRP A 619 -2.96 -8.06 27.21
C TRP A 619 -3.99 -7.56 28.23
N GLY A 620 -3.52 -6.68 29.13
CA GLY A 620 -4.40 -5.99 30.07
C GLY A 620 -5.35 -5.04 29.35
N LYS A 621 -6.36 -4.52 30.07
CA LYS A 621 -7.29 -3.50 29.54
C LYS A 621 -7.01 -2.09 30.06
N ASP A 622 -5.98 -1.95 30.88
CA ASP A 622 -5.52 -0.66 31.40
C ASP A 622 -4.53 -0.05 30.40
N CYS A 623 -5.07 0.86 29.61
CA CYS A 623 -4.37 1.80 28.75
C CYS A 623 -4.39 3.17 29.47
#